data_AF-A0A2H9R5M5-F1
#
_entry.id   AF-A0A2H9R5M5-F1
#
_cell.length_a   1.000
_cell.length_b   1.000
_cell.length_c   1.000
_cell.angle_alpha   90.00
_cell.angle_beta   90.00
_cell.angle_gamma   90.00
#
_symmetry.space_group_name_H-M   'P 1'
#
loop_
_entity.id
_entity.type
_entity.pdbx_description
1 polymer ?
#
loop_
_entity_poly.entity_id
_entity_poly.type
_entity_poly.pdbx_seq_one_letter_code
_entity_poly.pdbx_strand_id
1 'polypeptide(L)'
;MDKKDLLKQLDDDFDKIKQEIGVELDELDEAFFVRDQVMQDGFVSNNLSRQLASKVAETLMNWNQYLHNLLFTAPGNMILMNESRMLHDDDKKALNSLISESMSFVSLNIHVGISKNKELEKEFFQKSLKFWNSKFSPEIEKITKKINSGWMKKD
;
A
#
# COMPACT_ATOMS: atom_id res chain seq x y z
N MET A 1 -9.74 -12.81 22.13
CA MET A 1 -9.06 -11.63 22.69
C MET A 1 -9.94 -10.43 22.42
N ASP A 2 -10.10 -9.51 23.38
CA ASP A 2 -10.89 -8.29 23.12
C ASP A 2 -10.17 -7.40 22.09
N LYS A 3 -10.92 -6.58 21.34
CA LYS A 3 -10.32 -5.68 20.33
C LYS A 3 -9.38 -4.66 20.95
N LYS A 4 -9.67 -4.18 22.17
CA LYS A 4 -8.79 -3.22 22.87
C LYS A 4 -7.49 -3.90 23.29
N ASP A 5 -7.56 -5.15 23.73
CA ASP A 5 -6.38 -5.92 24.11
C ASP A 5 -5.47 -6.18 22.91
N LEU A 6 -6.04 -6.46 21.73
CA LEU A 6 -5.28 -6.64 20.48
C LEU A 6 -4.52 -5.38 20.07
N LEU A 7 -5.18 -4.21 20.09
CA LEU A 7 -4.52 -2.95 19.74
C LEU A 7 -3.45 -2.57 20.75
N LYS A 8 -3.71 -2.80 22.03
CA LYS A 8 -2.69 -2.61 23.07
C LYS A 8 -1.49 -3.53 22.85
N GLN A 9 -1.71 -4.81 22.53
CA GLN A 9 -0.63 -5.73 22.21
C GLN A 9 0.18 -5.25 21.01
N LEU A 10 -0.50 -4.76 19.95
CA LEU A 10 0.17 -4.20 18.78
C LEU A 10 1.07 -3.02 19.15
N ASP A 11 0.57 -2.06 19.92
CA ASP A 11 1.36 -0.90 20.36
C ASP A 11 2.57 -1.35 21.21
N ASP A 12 2.34 -2.23 22.20
CA ASP A 12 3.39 -2.76 23.09
C ASP A 12 4.46 -3.56 22.32
N ASP A 13 4.07 -4.35 21.31
CA ASP A 13 5.00 -5.14 20.49
C ASP A 13 5.70 -4.27 19.44
N PHE A 14 5.04 -3.22 18.95
CA PHE A 14 5.64 -2.26 18.02
C PHE A 14 6.75 -1.45 18.69
N ASP A 15 6.52 -0.96 19.91
CA ASP A 15 7.51 -0.19 20.66
C ASP A 15 8.85 -0.94 20.83
N LYS A 16 8.80 -2.28 20.88
CA LYS A 16 9.99 -3.14 20.96
C LYS A 16 10.79 -3.17 19.65
N ILE A 17 10.13 -3.07 18.50
CA ILE A 17 10.76 -3.15 17.17
C ILE A 17 10.95 -1.80 16.49
N LYS A 18 10.39 -0.73 17.06
CA LYS A 18 10.37 0.62 16.50
C LYS A 18 11.75 1.14 16.08
N GLN A 19 12.77 0.92 16.92
CA GLN A 19 14.14 1.33 16.60
C GLN A 19 14.76 0.54 15.44
N GLU A 20 14.37 -0.72 15.28
CA GLU A 20 14.82 -1.57 14.17
C GLU A 20 14.21 -1.12 12.84
N ILE A 21 12.90 -0.86 12.81
CA ILE A 21 12.19 -0.52 11.57
C ILE A 21 12.31 0.97 11.20
N GLY A 22 12.59 1.85 12.17
CA GLY A 22 12.90 3.26 11.95
C GLY A 22 11.75 4.12 11.43
N VAL A 23 10.50 3.77 11.75
CA VAL A 23 9.26 4.51 11.43
C VAL A 23 8.28 4.44 12.61
N GLU A 24 7.32 5.37 12.66
CA GLU A 24 6.26 5.38 13.67
C GLU A 24 5.07 4.50 13.28
N LEU A 25 4.40 3.89 14.26
CA LEU A 25 3.22 3.04 14.00
C LEU A 25 2.08 3.87 13.40
N ASP A 26 1.86 5.07 13.90
CA ASP A 26 0.78 5.94 13.42
C ASP A 26 0.98 6.34 11.95
N GLU A 27 2.23 6.56 11.52
CA GLU A 27 2.52 6.85 10.12
C GLU A 27 2.25 5.63 9.23
N LEU A 28 2.61 4.43 9.69
CA LEU A 28 2.29 3.18 8.98
C LEU A 28 0.79 2.90 8.94
N ASP A 29 0.09 3.21 10.03
CA ASP A 29 -1.35 2.98 10.14
C ASP A 29 -2.12 3.93 9.24
N GLU A 30 -1.78 5.22 9.22
CA GLU A 30 -2.37 6.21 8.31
C GLU A 30 -2.16 5.83 6.84
N ALA A 31 -0.97 5.33 6.50
CA ALA A 31 -0.64 4.95 5.13
C ALA A 31 -1.24 3.61 4.68
N PHE A 32 -1.23 2.61 5.56
CA PHE A 32 -1.45 1.20 5.19
C PHE A 32 -2.53 0.49 6.00
N PHE A 33 -3.26 1.19 6.87
CA PHE A 33 -4.38 0.66 7.66
C PHE A 33 -3.98 -0.58 8.48
N VAL A 34 -2.89 -0.46 9.24
CA VAL A 34 -2.28 -1.57 9.99
C VAL A 34 -3.21 -2.05 11.10
N ARG A 35 -3.81 -1.12 11.87
CA ARG A 35 -4.70 -1.45 12.99
C ARG A 35 -5.97 -2.13 12.50
N ASP A 36 -6.53 -1.67 11.39
CA ASP A 36 -7.68 -2.31 10.74
C ASP A 36 -7.37 -3.75 10.35
N GLN A 37 -6.19 -3.99 9.76
CA GLN A 37 -5.75 -5.34 9.42
C GLN A 37 -5.62 -6.23 10.66
N VAL A 38 -4.97 -5.75 11.73
CA VAL A 38 -4.78 -6.54 12.96
C VAL A 38 -6.14 -6.86 13.61
N MET A 39 -7.08 -5.91 13.60
CA MET A 39 -8.44 -6.15 14.07
C MET A 39 -9.20 -7.19 13.22
N GLN A 40 -8.97 -7.18 11.90
CA GLN A 40 -9.56 -8.15 10.98
C GLN A 40 -8.95 -9.54 11.14
N ASP A 41 -7.63 -9.64 11.25
CA ASP A 41 -6.89 -10.89 11.43
C ASP A 41 -7.15 -11.51 12.81
N GLY A 42 -7.36 -10.68 13.82
CA GLY A 42 -7.63 -11.10 15.19
C GLY A 42 -6.39 -11.54 15.98
N PHE A 43 -5.19 -11.25 15.50
CA PHE A 43 -3.93 -11.54 16.19
C PHE A 43 -2.78 -10.60 15.79
N VAL A 44 -1.79 -10.49 16.68
CA VAL A 44 -0.49 -9.84 16.44
C VAL A 44 0.57 -10.95 16.33
N SER A 45 1.32 -10.96 15.24
CA SER A 45 2.35 -11.98 14.99
C SER A 45 3.54 -11.81 15.93
N ASN A 46 4.12 -12.91 16.40
CA ASN A 46 5.42 -12.93 17.10
C ASN A 46 6.55 -12.36 16.23
N ASN A 47 6.37 -12.33 14.90
CA ASN A 47 7.24 -11.63 13.96
C ASN A 47 6.49 -10.43 13.38
N LEU A 48 6.20 -9.45 14.25
CA LEU A 48 5.41 -8.27 13.91
C LEU A 48 5.99 -7.50 12.72
N SER A 49 7.31 -7.27 12.70
CA SER A 49 7.98 -6.59 11.57
C SER A 49 7.64 -7.23 10.22
N ARG A 50 7.63 -8.57 10.16
CA ARG A 50 7.29 -9.31 8.95
C ARG A 50 5.80 -9.19 8.60
N GLN A 51 4.91 -9.18 9.59
CA GLN A 51 3.47 -8.95 9.38
C GLN A 51 3.23 -7.55 8.78
N LEU A 52 3.85 -6.52 9.36
CA LEU A 52 3.76 -5.14 8.89
C LEU A 52 4.31 -4.98 7.48
N ALA A 53 5.49 -5.52 7.20
CA ALA A 53 6.08 -5.42 5.87
C ALA A 53 5.24 -6.16 4.81
N SER A 54 4.55 -7.24 5.20
CA SER A 54 3.61 -7.94 4.31
C SER A 54 2.38 -7.09 4.04
N LYS A 55 1.84 -6.40 5.05
CA LYS A 55 0.71 -5.47 4.88
C LYS A 55 1.05 -4.31 3.94
N VAL A 56 2.24 -3.73 4.06
CA VAL A 56 2.73 -2.68 3.15
C VAL A 56 2.77 -3.19 1.71
N ALA A 57 3.41 -4.35 1.50
CA ALA A 57 3.55 -4.94 0.17
C ALA A 57 2.19 -5.34 -0.43
N GLU A 58 1.28 -5.91 0.37
CA GLU A 58 -0.07 -6.27 -0.04
C GLU A 58 -0.87 -5.03 -0.45
N THR A 59 -0.80 -3.95 0.33
CA THR A 59 -1.48 -2.69 0.01
C THR A 59 -1.03 -2.17 -1.35
N LEU A 60 0.29 -2.13 -1.60
CA LEU A 60 0.85 -1.72 -2.88
C LEU A 60 0.44 -2.67 -4.02
N MET A 61 0.42 -3.98 -3.78
CA MET A 61 0.04 -4.98 -4.79
C MET A 61 -1.45 -4.87 -5.17
N ASN A 62 -2.33 -4.64 -4.18
CA ASN A 62 -3.76 -4.44 -4.42
C ASN A 62 -4.00 -3.20 -5.27
N TRP A 63 -3.29 -2.10 -5.00
CA TRP A 63 -3.32 -0.95 -5.88
C TRP A 63 -2.78 -1.28 -7.27
N ASN A 64 -1.64 -1.95 -7.37
CA ASN A 64 -1.06 -2.33 -8.66
C ASN A 64 -2.03 -3.11 -9.52
N GLN A 65 -2.80 -4.03 -8.93
CA GLN A 65 -3.83 -4.76 -9.65
C GLN A 65 -4.89 -3.81 -10.21
N TYR A 66 -5.37 -2.86 -9.41
CA TYR A 66 -6.34 -1.86 -9.88
C TYR A 66 -5.75 -0.98 -11.00
N LEU A 67 -4.57 -0.39 -10.79
CA LEU A 67 -3.92 0.50 -11.77
C LEU A 67 -3.58 -0.23 -13.07
N HIS A 68 -3.11 -1.47 -12.97
CA HIS A 68 -2.84 -2.30 -14.14
C HIS A 68 -4.12 -2.51 -14.96
N ASN A 69 -5.26 -2.77 -14.31
CA ASN A 69 -6.53 -2.95 -15.03
C ASN A 69 -7.08 -1.65 -15.62
N LEU A 70 -6.71 -0.47 -15.10
CA LEU A 70 -7.01 0.81 -15.75
C LEU A 70 -6.20 1.01 -17.03
N LEU A 71 -4.96 0.51 -17.07
CA LEU A 71 -4.10 0.57 -18.26
C LEU A 71 -4.45 -0.50 -19.30
N PHE A 72 -4.72 -1.72 -18.83
CA PHE A 72 -4.93 -2.91 -19.64
C PHE A 72 -6.27 -3.55 -19.27
N THR A 73 -7.35 -2.91 -19.69
CA THR A 73 -8.70 -3.34 -19.36
C THR A 73 -9.01 -4.70 -19.99
N ALA A 74 -9.42 -5.68 -19.17
CA ALA A 74 -9.88 -6.96 -19.67
C ALA A 74 -11.12 -6.80 -20.57
N PRO A 75 -11.20 -7.48 -21.73
CA PRO A 75 -12.40 -7.48 -22.55
C PRO A 75 -13.61 -7.94 -21.73
N GLY A 76 -14.68 -7.15 -21.75
CA GLY A 76 -15.92 -7.44 -21.01
C GLY A 76 -16.04 -6.76 -19.64
N ASN A 77 -14.96 -6.17 -19.09
CA ASN A 77 -15.08 -5.34 -17.90
C ASN A 77 -15.49 -3.91 -18.27
N MET A 78 -16.78 -3.70 -18.52
CA MET A 78 -17.32 -2.41 -18.96
C MET A 78 -17.04 -1.26 -17.99
N ILE A 79 -16.97 -1.53 -16.68
CA ILE A 79 -16.68 -0.53 -15.65
C ILE A 79 -15.26 0.01 -15.86
N LEU A 80 -14.26 -0.87 -15.87
CA LEU A 80 -12.85 -0.46 -16.01
C LEU A 80 -12.56 0.09 -17.41
N MET A 81 -13.26 -0.39 -18.45
CA MET A 81 -13.20 0.22 -19.79
C MET A 81 -13.68 1.67 -19.77
N ASN A 82 -14.75 1.98 -19.03
CA ASN A 82 -15.23 3.34 -18.90
C ASN A 82 -14.25 4.22 -18.12
N GLU A 83 -13.73 3.73 -16.99
CA GLU A 83 -12.74 4.46 -16.20
C GLU A 83 -11.46 4.73 -16.99
N SER A 84 -10.96 3.75 -17.75
CA SER A 84 -9.78 3.90 -18.60
C SER A 84 -9.95 4.97 -19.69
N ARG A 85 -11.16 5.14 -20.24
CA ARG A 85 -11.48 6.19 -21.22
C ARG A 85 -11.46 7.60 -20.62
N MET A 86 -11.63 7.72 -19.31
CA MET A 86 -11.53 9.01 -18.61
C MET A 86 -10.07 9.48 -18.46
N LEU A 87 -9.09 8.59 -18.68
CA LEU A 87 -7.66 8.87 -18.52
C LEU A 87 -7.00 9.27 -19.84
N HIS A 88 -6.11 10.26 -19.78
CA HIS A 88 -5.27 10.69 -20.91
C HIS A 88 -3.90 10.02 -20.87
N ASP A 89 -3.10 10.20 -21.91
CA ASP A 89 -1.80 9.55 -22.03
C ASP A 89 -0.83 9.89 -20.89
N ASP A 90 -0.87 11.12 -20.38
CA ASP A 90 -0.01 11.53 -19.26
C ASP A 90 -0.44 10.86 -17.94
N ASP A 91 -1.75 10.68 -17.73
CA ASP A 91 -2.26 9.89 -16.59
C ASP A 91 -1.75 8.45 -16.69
N LYS A 92 -1.82 7.86 -17.89
CA LYS A 92 -1.39 6.48 -18.12
C LYS A 92 0.12 6.29 -17.91
N LYS A 93 0.94 7.27 -18.32
CA LYS A 93 2.38 7.28 -18.02
C LYS A 93 2.65 7.36 -16.52
N ALA A 94 1.91 8.23 -15.81
CA ALA A 94 2.02 8.35 -14.36
C ALA A 94 1.66 7.02 -13.68
N LEU A 95 0.54 6.40 -14.06
CA LEU A 95 0.14 5.07 -13.55
C LEU A 95 1.21 4.00 -13.80
N ASN A 96 1.77 3.94 -15.01
CA ASN A 96 2.82 2.97 -15.32
C ASN A 96 4.09 3.20 -14.48
N SER A 97 4.46 4.45 -14.22
CA SER A 97 5.55 4.79 -13.30
C SER A 97 5.25 4.37 -11.87
N LEU A 98 4.02 4.60 -11.38
CA LEU A 98 3.62 4.20 -10.03
C LEU A 98 3.67 2.67 -9.87
N ILE A 99 3.15 1.91 -10.84
CA ILE A 99 3.18 0.44 -10.85
C ILE A 99 4.63 -0.07 -10.82
N SER A 100 5.50 0.51 -11.64
CA SER A 100 6.91 0.08 -11.70
C SER A 100 7.62 0.27 -10.35
N GLU A 101 7.41 1.43 -9.72
CA GLU A 101 8.06 1.76 -8.45
C GLU A 101 7.45 0.98 -7.27
N SER A 102 6.13 0.83 -7.20
CA SER A 102 5.46 0.00 -6.19
C SER A 102 5.84 -1.48 -6.32
N MET A 103 5.96 -2.02 -7.54
CA MET A 103 6.45 -3.38 -7.76
C MET A 103 7.88 -3.57 -7.29
N SER A 104 8.72 -2.53 -7.33
CA SER A 104 10.07 -2.58 -6.76
C SER A 104 10.03 -2.78 -5.24
N PHE A 105 9.06 -2.18 -4.53
CA PHE A 105 8.87 -2.40 -3.10
C PHE A 105 8.34 -3.80 -2.79
N VAL A 106 7.40 -4.31 -3.59
CA VAL A 106 6.93 -5.70 -3.45
C VAL A 106 8.08 -6.69 -3.65
N SER A 107 8.96 -6.45 -4.62
CA SER A 107 10.15 -7.27 -4.85
C SER A 107 11.17 -7.14 -3.70
N LEU A 108 11.43 -5.91 -3.23
CA LEU A 108 12.30 -5.65 -2.09
C LEU A 108 11.80 -6.35 -0.84
N ASN A 109 10.49 -6.37 -0.62
CA ASN A 109 9.88 -7.07 0.50
C ASN A 109 10.18 -8.57 0.52
N ILE A 110 10.10 -9.23 -0.65
CA ILE A 110 10.47 -10.64 -0.81
C ILE A 110 11.96 -10.82 -0.52
N HIS A 111 12.81 -9.94 -1.03
CA HIS A 111 14.25 -10.00 -0.80
C HIS A 111 14.62 -9.83 0.69
N VAL A 112 13.98 -8.90 1.39
CA VAL A 112 14.11 -8.71 2.85
C VAL A 112 13.72 -10.00 3.59
N GLY A 113 12.59 -10.61 3.23
CA GLY A 113 12.13 -11.86 3.84
C GLY A 113 13.11 -13.03 3.67
N ILE A 114 13.76 -13.13 2.51
CA ILE A 114 14.73 -14.20 2.20
C ILE A 114 16.09 -13.92 2.87
N SER A 115 16.59 -12.70 2.72
CA SER A 115 17.94 -12.32 3.20
C SER A 115 17.99 -12.14 4.72
N LYS A 116 16.87 -11.84 5.37
CA LYS A 116 16.77 -11.50 6.79
C LYS A 116 17.68 -10.33 7.20
N ASN A 117 18.02 -9.45 6.25
CA ASN A 117 18.86 -8.30 6.50
C ASN A 117 18.04 -7.17 7.14
N LYS A 118 18.36 -6.83 8.39
CA LYS A 118 17.66 -5.83 9.20
C LYS A 118 17.80 -4.40 8.68
N GLU A 119 18.94 -4.05 8.11
CA GLU A 119 19.12 -2.72 7.51
C GLU A 119 18.27 -2.56 6.25
N LEU A 120 18.17 -3.61 5.44
CA LEU A 120 17.27 -3.60 4.27
C LEU A 120 15.79 -3.58 4.69
N GLU A 121 15.44 -4.24 5.80
CA GLU A 121 14.07 -4.19 6.36
C GLU A 121 13.70 -2.77 6.79
N LYS A 122 14.59 -2.09 7.51
CA LYS A 122 14.45 -0.68 7.88
C LYS A 122 14.30 0.22 6.66
N GLU A 123 15.20 0.06 5.68
CA GLU A 123 15.19 0.80 4.43
C GLU A 123 13.87 0.60 3.67
N PHE A 124 13.35 -0.62 3.65
CA PHE A 124 12.07 -0.95 3.03
C PHE A 124 10.94 -0.13 3.65
N PHE A 125 10.81 -0.07 4.98
CA PHE A 125 9.76 0.70 5.63
C PHE A 125 9.89 2.20 5.34
N GLN A 126 11.08 2.76 5.52
CA GLN A 126 11.33 4.18 5.33
C GLN A 126 11.07 4.62 3.88
N LYS A 127 11.55 3.84 2.90
CA LYS A 127 11.36 4.16 1.50
C LYS A 127 9.92 3.95 1.04
N SER A 128 9.25 2.89 1.49
CA SER A 128 7.85 2.62 1.13
C SER A 128 6.93 3.71 1.68
N LEU A 129 7.12 4.12 2.94
CA LEU A 129 6.34 5.19 3.56
C LEU A 129 6.60 6.53 2.87
N LYS A 130 7.87 6.87 2.59
CA LYS A 130 8.22 8.09 1.84
C LYS A 130 7.56 8.08 0.46
N PHE A 131 7.70 6.99 -0.30
CA PHE A 131 7.08 6.85 -1.60
C PHE A 131 5.56 7.02 -1.53
N TRP A 132 4.92 6.37 -0.56
CA TRP A 132 3.49 6.48 -0.34
C TRP A 132 3.05 7.94 -0.14
N ASN A 133 3.66 8.61 0.83
CA ASN A 133 3.28 9.96 1.24
C ASN A 133 3.64 11.02 0.19
N SER A 134 4.82 10.95 -0.41
CA SER A 134 5.31 12.02 -1.28
C SER A 134 4.91 11.87 -2.75
N LYS A 135 4.54 10.66 -3.18
CA LYS A 135 4.32 10.37 -4.60
C LYS A 135 3.08 9.54 -4.87
N PHE A 136 2.96 8.36 -4.27
CA PHE A 136 1.89 7.41 -4.63
C PHE A 136 0.50 7.93 -4.28
N SER A 137 0.26 8.23 -3.00
CA SER A 137 -1.05 8.68 -2.52
C SER A 137 -1.52 9.98 -3.21
N PRO A 138 -0.70 11.04 -3.31
CA PRO A 138 -1.09 12.26 -4.01
C PRO A 138 -1.45 12.06 -5.49
N GLU A 139 -0.71 11.23 -6.23
CA GLU A 139 -1.00 10.96 -7.63
C GLU A 139 -2.26 10.09 -7.80
N ILE A 140 -2.45 9.09 -6.93
CA ILE A 140 -3.68 8.29 -6.91
C ILE A 140 -4.90 9.13 -6.57
N GLU A 141 -4.78 10.08 -5.64
CA GLU A 141 -5.87 11.00 -5.32
C GLU A 141 -6.28 11.83 -6.55
N LYS A 142 -5.32 12.32 -7.35
CA LYS A 142 -5.63 13.05 -8.59
C LYS A 142 -6.38 12.17 -9.59
N ILE A 143 -5.90 10.94 -9.81
CA ILE A 143 -6.50 10.00 -10.76
C ILE A 143 -7.91 9.61 -10.32
N THR A 144 -8.09 9.24 -9.05
CA THR A 144 -9.38 8.82 -8.51
C THR A 144 -10.39 9.97 -8.48
N LYS A 145 -9.97 11.21 -8.19
CA LYS A 145 -10.82 12.40 -8.34
C LYS A 145 -11.30 12.60 -9.77
N LYS A 146 -10.43 12.38 -10.76
CA LYS A 146 -10.78 12.48 -12.18
C LYS A 146 -11.82 11.43 -12.57
N ILE A 147 -11.61 10.17 -12.17
CA ILE A 147 -12.54 9.07 -12.42
C ILE A 147 -13.88 9.34 -11.74
N ASN A 148 -13.88 9.73 -10.46
CA ASN A 148 -15.09 10.05 -9.71
C ASN A 148 -15.88 11.21 -10.34
N SER A 149 -15.18 12.26 -10.76
CA SER A 149 -15.80 13.38 -11.48
C SER A 149 -16.38 12.95 -12.83
N GLY A 150 -15.74 12.00 -13.52
CA GLY A 150 -16.25 11.42 -14.75
C GLY A 150 -17.56 10.67 -14.55
N TRP A 151 -17.70 9.92 -13.46
CA TRP A 151 -18.95 9.24 -13.09
C TRP A 151 -20.08 10.20 -12.67
N MET A 152 -19.74 11.34 -12.08
CA MET A 152 -20.71 12.33 -11.60
C MET A 152 -21.25 13.26 -12.69
N LYS A 153 -20.58 13.34 -13.85
CA LYS A 153 -21.11 14.09 -15.00
C LYS A 153 -22.33 13.35 -15.53
N LYS A 154 -23.50 13.97 -15.37
CA LYS A 154 -24.71 13.55 -16.09
C LYS A 154 -24.54 13.98 -17.55
N ASP A 155 -24.70 13.02 -18.46
CA ASP A 155 -24.92 13.31 -19.89
C ASP A 155 -26.18 14.17 -20.09
#